data_AF-A0A093E491-F1
#
_entry.id   AF-A0A093E491-F1
#
_cell.length_a   1.000
_cell.length_b   1.000
_cell.length_c   1.000
_cell.angle_alpha   90.00
_cell.angle_beta   90.00
_cell.angle_gamma   90.00
#
_symmetry.space_group_name_H-M   'P 1'
#
loop_
_entity.id
_entity.type
_entity.pdbx_description
1 polymer ?
#
loop_
_entity_poly.entity_id
_entity_poly.type
_entity_poly.pdbx_seq_one_letter_code
_entity_poly.pdbx_strand_id
1 'polypeptide(L)'
;RNTGLARSRVRTLNFRRANFQLFKELLDRIPWETVLKNIGTEQSWQLFKDALLREQELSIPQQKKSSRGGWRLVWLSKDLQLKLKEKKEVYRKWQQGCVAWEEYRGDVWMCRDRIRKAKAQMELNLARDMKNNKKGFYRYIGRRRQAKESVLPVINEKELASSDMEKAEVLNKCFASVFTG
;
A
#
# COMPACT_ATOMS: atom_id res chain seq x y z
N ARG A 1 19.45 -4.73 -1.86
CA ARG A 1 18.52 -4.43 -2.96
C ARG A 1 17.26 -3.78 -2.37
N ASN A 2 17.08 -2.48 -2.61
CA ASN A 2 15.93 -1.72 -2.13
C ASN A 2 14.68 -2.19 -2.89
N THR A 3 13.76 -2.86 -2.20
CA THR A 3 12.43 -3.14 -2.73
C THR A 3 11.68 -1.83 -2.81
N GLY A 4 11.83 -1.15 -3.95
CA GLY A 4 11.04 0.03 -4.32
C GLY A 4 9.57 -0.31 -4.19
N LEU A 5 8.94 0.22 -3.15
CA LEU A 5 7.51 0.10 -2.90
C LEU A 5 6.79 0.56 -4.17
N ALA A 6 6.07 -0.36 -4.84
CA ALA A 6 5.21 -0.03 -5.95
C ALA A 6 4.22 1.06 -5.51
N ARG A 7 4.52 2.30 -5.92
CA ARG A 7 3.64 3.46 -5.69
C ARG A 7 2.46 3.26 -6.62
N SER A 8 1.25 3.12 -6.08
CA SER A 8 0.06 3.13 -6.93
C SER A 8 0.05 4.44 -7.70
N ARG A 9 0.03 4.35 -9.05
CA ARG A 9 -0.01 5.51 -9.95
C ARG A 9 -1.32 6.29 -9.85
N VAL A 10 -2.32 5.73 -9.17
CA VAL A 10 -3.64 6.34 -8.97
C VAL A 10 -3.51 7.60 -8.11
N ARG A 11 -3.70 8.74 -8.75
CA ARG A 11 -3.86 10.05 -8.10
C ARG A 11 -5.32 10.21 -7.71
N THR A 12 -5.59 10.86 -6.59
CA THR A 12 -6.95 11.14 -6.13
C THR A 12 -7.00 12.57 -5.63
N LEU A 13 -8.11 13.26 -5.84
CA LEU A 13 -8.28 14.64 -5.39
C LEU A 13 -8.36 14.69 -3.86
N ASN A 14 -7.70 15.69 -3.25
CA ASN A 14 -7.71 15.91 -1.82
C ASN A 14 -8.67 17.03 -1.42
N PHE A 15 -9.97 16.71 -1.29
CA PHE A 15 -11.00 17.67 -0.91
C PHE A 15 -10.79 18.32 0.46
N ARG A 16 -10.01 17.71 1.37
CA ARG A 16 -9.66 18.35 2.65
C ARG A 16 -8.73 19.54 2.52
N ARG A 17 -7.99 19.62 1.42
CA ARG A 17 -7.05 20.71 1.12
C ARG A 17 -7.50 21.54 -0.09
N ALA A 18 -8.76 21.39 -0.49
CA ALA A 18 -9.33 22.14 -1.61
C ALA A 18 -9.47 23.62 -1.23
N ASN A 19 -9.10 24.51 -2.16
CA ASN A 19 -9.42 25.93 -2.04
C ASN A 19 -10.74 26.19 -2.76
N PHE A 20 -11.85 26.09 -2.03
CA PHE A 20 -13.19 26.31 -2.59
C PHE A 20 -13.44 27.76 -3.00
N GLN A 21 -12.78 28.71 -2.36
CA GLN A 21 -12.89 30.12 -2.69
C GLN A 21 -12.29 30.39 -4.08
N LEU A 22 -11.07 29.90 -4.31
CA LEU A 22 -10.42 29.95 -5.62
C LEU A 22 -11.24 29.21 -6.70
N PHE A 23 -11.79 28.04 -6.36
CA PHE A 23 -12.62 27.28 -7.30
C PHE A 23 -13.85 28.06 -7.76
N LYS A 24 -14.52 28.74 -6.83
CA LYS A 24 -15.68 29.58 -7.13
C LYS A 24 -15.28 30.78 -7.99
N GLU A 25 -14.21 31.48 -7.62
CA GLU A 25 -13.70 32.63 -8.39
C GLU A 25 -13.32 32.26 -9.83
N LEU A 26 -12.74 31.08 -10.04
CA LEU A 26 -12.39 30.59 -11.37
C LEU A 26 -13.62 30.29 -12.22
N LEU A 27 -14.67 29.70 -11.63
CA LEU A 27 -15.93 29.45 -12.33
C LEU A 27 -16.70 30.73 -12.65
N ASP A 28 -16.68 31.71 -11.74
CA ASP A 28 -17.36 33.00 -11.91
C ASP A 28 -16.69 33.87 -12.99
N ARG A 29 -15.40 33.65 -13.29
CA ARG A 29 -14.67 34.34 -14.36
C ARG A 29 -15.05 33.87 -15.76
N ILE A 30 -15.67 32.71 -15.90
CA ILE A 30 -16.01 32.16 -17.21
C ILE A 30 -17.30 32.84 -17.71
N PRO A 31 -17.29 33.51 -18.89
CA PRO A 31 -18.46 34.17 -19.43
C PRO A 31 -19.41 33.14 -20.06
N TRP A 32 -20.11 32.38 -19.20
CA TRP A 32 -20.99 31.26 -19.59
C TRP A 32 -22.04 31.66 -20.63
N GLU A 33 -22.59 32.86 -20.51
CA GLU A 33 -23.59 33.40 -21.43
C GLU A 33 -23.06 33.51 -22.86
N THR A 34 -21.79 33.88 -23.03
CA THR A 34 -21.14 33.97 -24.34
C THR A 34 -20.71 32.60 -24.85
N VAL A 35 -20.15 31.77 -23.95
CA VAL A 35 -19.66 30.43 -24.29
C VAL A 35 -20.81 29.52 -24.72
N LEU A 36 -22.00 29.65 -24.13
CA LEU A 36 -23.13 28.76 -24.38
C LEU A 36 -24.14 29.29 -25.41
N LYS A 37 -23.99 30.55 -25.87
CA LYS A 37 -25.03 31.27 -26.65
C LYS A 37 -25.50 30.59 -27.94
N ASN A 38 -24.65 29.77 -28.57
CA ASN A 38 -24.92 29.15 -29.87
C ASN A 38 -24.58 27.66 -29.89
N ILE A 39 -24.58 27.00 -28.74
CA ILE A 39 -24.13 25.61 -28.60
C ILE A 39 -25.30 24.70 -28.23
N GLY A 40 -25.41 23.55 -28.91
CA GLY A 40 -26.44 22.56 -28.60
C GLY A 40 -26.35 22.04 -27.16
N THR A 41 -27.46 21.58 -26.59
CA THR A 41 -27.57 21.18 -25.18
C THR A 41 -26.49 20.18 -24.73
N GLU A 42 -26.21 19.16 -25.55
CA GLU A 42 -25.21 18.14 -25.21
C GLU A 42 -23.77 18.69 -25.25
N GLN A 43 -23.46 19.53 -26.24
CA GLN A 43 -22.16 20.17 -26.37
C GLN A 43 -21.93 21.20 -25.26
N SER A 44 -22.98 21.93 -24.89
CA SER A 44 -22.99 22.85 -23.76
C SER A 44 -22.70 22.12 -22.44
N TRP A 45 -23.32 20.96 -22.23
CA TRP A 45 -23.07 20.13 -21.05
C TRP A 45 -21.65 19.56 -21.02
N GLN A 46 -21.12 19.14 -22.17
CA GLN A 46 -19.75 18.66 -22.26
C GLN A 46 -18.73 19.76 -21.96
N LEU A 47 -18.91 20.96 -22.52
CA LEU A 47 -18.06 22.12 -22.23
C LEU A 47 -18.09 22.51 -20.75
N PHE A 48 -19.27 22.47 -20.14
CA PHE A 48 -19.43 22.72 -18.71
C PHE A 48 -18.66 21.70 -17.87
N LYS A 49 -18.83 20.39 -18.16
CA LYS A 49 -18.09 19.32 -17.46
C LYS A 49 -16.58 19.50 -17.61
N ASP A 50 -16.11 19.79 -18.82
CA ASP A 50 -14.68 19.95 -19.09
C ASP A 50 -14.08 21.17 -18.38
N ALA A 51 -14.80 22.29 -18.38
CA ALA A 51 -14.39 23.48 -17.64
C ALA A 51 -14.38 23.23 -16.13
N LEU A 52 -15.42 22.59 -15.59
CA LEU A 52 -15.49 22.24 -14.17
C LEU A 52 -14.33 21.34 -13.75
N LEU A 53 -14.01 20.32 -14.54
CA LEU A 53 -12.90 19.39 -14.28
C LEU A 53 -11.53 20.11 -14.35
N ARG A 54 -11.36 21.02 -15.31
CA ARG A 54 -10.13 21.84 -15.41
C ARG A 54 -9.92 22.71 -14.18
N GLU A 55 -10.94 23.46 -13.78
CA GLU A 55 -10.85 24.33 -12.59
C GLU A 55 -10.71 23.53 -11.29
N GLN A 56 -11.28 22.32 -11.26
CA GLN A 56 -11.16 21.38 -10.15
C GLN A 56 -9.72 20.89 -9.98
N GLU A 57 -9.00 20.63 -11.07
CA GLU A 57 -7.59 20.25 -11.01
C GLU A 57 -6.69 21.39 -10.52
N LEU A 58 -7.02 22.64 -10.84
CA LEU A 58 -6.28 23.82 -10.37
C LEU A 58 -6.53 24.12 -8.89
N SER A 59 -7.77 23.93 -8.44
CA SER A 59 -8.18 24.32 -7.08
C SER A 59 -8.04 23.21 -6.04
N ILE A 60 -7.99 21.95 -6.48
CA ILE A 60 -7.93 20.79 -5.58
C ILE A 60 -6.61 20.04 -5.80
N PRO A 61 -5.69 20.09 -4.82
CA PRO A 61 -4.41 19.40 -4.96
C PRO A 61 -4.63 17.89 -5.07
N GLN A 62 -3.96 17.28 -6.05
CA GLN A 62 -3.92 15.84 -6.19
C GLN A 62 -3.02 15.21 -5.13
N GLN A 63 -3.54 14.22 -4.40
CA GLN A 63 -2.74 13.38 -3.52
C GLN A 63 -2.48 12.03 -4.19
N LYS A 64 -1.25 11.55 -4.09
CA LYS A 64 -0.96 10.14 -4.38
C LYS A 64 -1.67 9.31 -3.33
N LYS A 65 -2.50 8.34 -3.74
CA LYS A 65 -2.89 7.30 -2.78
C LYS A 65 -1.61 6.63 -2.32
N SER A 66 -1.22 6.82 -1.07
CA SER A 66 -0.21 5.97 -0.48
C SER A 66 -0.83 4.59 -0.38
N SER A 67 -0.46 3.69 -1.29
CA SER A 67 -0.94 2.30 -1.33
C SER A 67 -0.70 1.55 0.00
N ARG A 68 0.13 2.11 0.91
CA ARG A 68 0.57 1.46 2.14
C ARG A 68 0.65 2.39 3.37
N GLY A 69 0.13 3.61 3.29
CA GLY A 69 0.38 4.65 4.30
C GLY A 69 -0.52 4.65 5.54
N GLY A 70 -1.49 3.74 5.63
CA GLY A 70 -2.52 3.81 6.69
C GLY A 70 -2.33 2.87 7.87
N TRP A 71 -1.45 1.87 7.77
CA TRP A 71 -1.17 1.00 8.92
C TRP A 71 0.06 1.52 9.64
N ARG A 72 -0.18 2.48 10.55
CA ARG A 72 0.51 2.39 11.83
C ARG A 72 0.11 1.02 12.36
N LEU A 73 0.97 0.02 12.15
CA LEU A 73 0.83 -1.32 12.71
C LEU A 73 0.43 -1.10 14.18
N VAL A 74 -0.81 -1.41 14.55
CA VAL A 74 -1.36 -0.98 15.85
C VAL A 74 -0.55 -1.60 17.01
N TRP A 75 0.12 -2.72 16.74
CA TRP A 75 1.09 -3.38 17.63
C TRP A 75 2.49 -2.73 17.67
N LEU A 76 2.84 -1.85 16.73
CA LEU A 76 4.18 -1.27 16.60
C LEU A 76 4.30 0.00 17.46
N SER A 77 4.67 -0.21 18.73
CA SER A 77 5.00 0.87 19.66
C SER A 77 6.27 1.62 19.24
N LYS A 78 6.45 2.85 19.75
CA LYS A 78 7.68 3.63 19.54
C LYS A 78 8.92 2.90 20.07
N ASP A 79 8.80 2.22 21.21
CA ASP A 79 9.87 1.38 21.78
C ASP A 79 10.27 0.24 20.85
N LEU A 80 9.30 -0.48 20.28
CA LEU A 80 9.58 -1.58 19.35
C LEU A 80 10.22 -1.09 18.05
N GLN A 81 9.90 0.13 17.62
CA GLN A 81 10.58 0.78 16.49
C GLN A 81 12.04 1.09 16.81
N LEU A 82 12.34 1.55 18.02
CA LEU A 82 13.71 1.81 18.45
C LEU A 82 14.52 0.51 18.47
N LYS A 83 13.97 -0.56 19.06
CA LYS A 83 14.60 -1.90 19.07
C LYS A 83 14.87 -2.44 17.66
N LEU A 84 13.95 -2.21 16.72
CA LEU A 84 14.16 -2.58 15.32
C LEU A 84 15.30 -1.78 14.66
N LYS A 85 15.49 -0.51 15.03
CA LYS A 85 16.63 0.30 14.56
C LYS A 85 17.93 -0.18 15.18
N GLU A 86 17.96 -0.43 16.48
CA GLU A 86 19.11 -0.99 17.19
C GLU A 86 19.58 -2.30 16.55
N LYS A 87 18.66 -3.25 16.33
CA LYS A 87 18.95 -4.50 15.61
C LYS A 87 19.58 -4.25 14.24
N LYS A 88 19.10 -3.25 13.50
CA LYS A 88 19.63 -2.90 12.18
C LYS A 88 21.07 -2.39 12.27
N GLU A 89 21.40 -1.61 13.29
CA GLU A 89 22.76 -1.16 13.54
C GLU A 89 23.68 -2.31 13.98
N VAL A 90 23.20 -3.21 14.85
CA VAL A 90 23.95 -4.43 15.23
C VAL A 90 24.21 -5.31 14.00
N TYR A 91 23.22 -5.47 13.11
CA TYR A 91 23.43 -6.17 11.84
C TYR A 91 24.52 -5.52 10.96
N ARG A 92 24.54 -4.19 10.88
CA ARG A 92 25.59 -3.47 10.14
C ARG A 92 26.98 -3.71 10.73
N LYS A 93 27.09 -3.66 12.06
CA LYS A 93 28.35 -3.94 12.77
C LYS A 93 28.79 -5.39 12.60
N TRP A 94 27.87 -6.35 12.65
CA TRP A 94 28.15 -7.76 12.38
C TRP A 94 28.63 -7.99 10.94
N GLN A 95 27.99 -7.35 9.95
CA GLN A 95 28.44 -7.41 8.55
C GLN A 95 29.84 -6.81 8.34
N GLN A 96 30.25 -5.88 9.20
CA GLN A 96 31.59 -5.29 9.21
C GLN A 96 32.61 -6.07 10.05
N GLY A 97 32.20 -7.20 10.66
CA GLY A 97 33.07 -8.02 11.52
C GLY A 97 33.32 -7.45 12.92
N CYS A 98 32.65 -6.37 13.31
CA CYS A 98 32.86 -5.70 14.59
C CYS A 98 32.06 -6.32 15.77
N VAL A 99 31.19 -7.29 15.49
CA VAL A 99 30.28 -7.91 16.48
C VAL A 99 30.30 -9.43 16.29
N ALA A 100 30.36 -10.16 17.40
CA ALA A 100 30.30 -11.62 17.36
C ALA A 100 28.92 -12.11 16.89
N TRP A 101 28.90 -13.24 16.18
CA TRP A 101 27.64 -13.83 15.70
C TRP A 101 26.63 -14.11 16.83
N GLU A 102 27.13 -14.49 18.01
CA GLU A 102 26.32 -14.84 19.19
C GLU A 102 25.54 -13.65 19.74
N GLU A 103 26.19 -12.49 19.83
CA GLU A 103 25.58 -11.23 20.27
C GLU A 103 24.48 -10.79 19.29
N TYR A 104 24.79 -10.80 17.99
CA TYR A 104 23.80 -10.51 16.95
C TYR A 104 22.61 -11.48 16.98
N ARG A 105 22.88 -12.77 17.16
CA ARG A 105 21.85 -13.82 17.24
C ARG A 105 20.92 -13.56 18.42
N GLY A 106 21.47 -13.25 19.60
CA GLY A 106 20.69 -12.89 20.80
C GLY A 106 19.73 -11.73 20.55
N ASP A 107 20.23 -10.63 19.99
CA ASP A 107 19.42 -9.45 19.69
C ASP A 107 18.32 -9.72 18.65
N VAL A 108 18.61 -10.55 17.64
CA VAL A 108 17.63 -10.98 16.64
C VAL A 108 16.49 -11.75 17.32
N TRP A 109 16.82 -12.69 18.21
CA TRP A 109 15.83 -13.48 18.95
C TRP A 109 14.98 -12.60 19.85
N MET A 110 15.59 -11.71 20.63
CA MET A 110 14.89 -10.79 21.51
C MET A 110 13.95 -9.87 20.75
N CYS A 111 14.39 -9.31 19.62
CA CYS A 111 13.52 -8.51 18.76
C CYS A 111 12.34 -9.33 18.22
N ARG A 112 12.59 -10.58 17.79
CA ARG A 112 11.54 -11.46 17.25
C ARG A 112 10.51 -11.81 18.32
N ASP A 113 10.95 -12.09 19.54
CA ASP A 113 10.08 -12.37 20.69
C ASP A 113 9.21 -11.15 21.03
N ARG A 114 9.81 -9.96 21.14
CA ARG A 114 9.06 -8.72 21.41
C ARG A 114 8.00 -8.45 20.34
N ILE A 115 8.31 -8.66 19.07
CA ILE A 115 7.34 -8.51 17.97
C ILE A 115 6.20 -9.53 18.10
N ARG A 116 6.50 -10.78 18.44
CA ARG A 116 5.47 -11.82 18.65
C ARG A 116 4.54 -11.44 19.81
N LYS A 117 5.11 -11.05 20.95
CA LYS A 117 4.35 -10.61 22.14
C LYS A 117 3.48 -9.38 21.84
N ALA A 118 4.03 -8.36 21.17
CA ALA A 118 3.27 -7.16 20.82
C ALA A 118 2.09 -7.46 19.89
N LYS A 119 2.29 -8.35 18.90
CA LYS A 119 1.21 -8.81 18.01
C LYS A 119 0.14 -9.59 18.76
N ALA A 120 0.54 -10.55 19.59
CA ALA A 120 -0.39 -11.35 20.39
C ALA A 120 -1.21 -10.46 21.33
N GLN A 121 -0.57 -9.50 22.01
CA GLN A 121 -1.25 -8.57 22.91
C GLN A 121 -2.27 -7.69 22.18
N MET A 122 -1.92 -7.19 20.99
CA MET A 122 -2.86 -6.43 20.16
C MET A 122 -4.06 -7.29 19.74
N GLU A 123 -3.84 -8.53 19.30
CA GLU A 123 -4.90 -9.46 18.91
C GLU A 123 -5.81 -9.80 20.11
N LEU A 124 -5.25 -9.99 21.30
CA LEU A 124 -6.00 -10.17 22.54
C LEU A 124 -6.85 -8.94 22.87
N ASN A 125 -6.29 -7.73 22.74
CA ASN A 125 -7.03 -6.49 22.98
C ASN A 125 -8.19 -6.34 21.99
N LEU A 126 -7.99 -6.70 20.71
CA LEU A 126 -9.05 -6.72 19.70
C LEU A 126 -10.15 -7.73 20.01
N ALA A 127 -9.80 -8.91 20.52
CA ALA A 127 -10.77 -9.93 20.92
C ALA A 127 -11.57 -9.48 22.15
N ARG A 128 -10.91 -8.87 23.15
CA ARG A 128 -11.57 -8.32 24.36
C ARG A 128 -12.51 -7.17 24.03
N ASP A 129 -12.09 -6.27 23.14
CA ASP A 129 -12.88 -5.09 22.74
C ASP A 129 -13.94 -5.40 21.67
N MET A 130 -14.12 -6.67 21.30
CA MET A 130 -15.08 -7.08 20.27
C MET A 130 -16.51 -6.61 20.59
N LYS A 131 -16.90 -6.58 21.87
CA LYS A 131 -18.24 -6.14 22.29
C LYS A 131 -18.49 -4.66 21.98
N ASN A 132 -17.50 -3.79 22.21
CA ASN A 132 -17.61 -2.35 22.01
C ASN A 132 -17.25 -1.93 20.57
N ASN A 133 -16.36 -2.68 19.91
CA ASN A 133 -15.79 -2.33 18.61
C ASN A 133 -15.75 -3.51 17.63
N LYS A 134 -16.91 -4.06 17.31
CA LYS A 134 -17.09 -5.14 16.31
C LYS A 134 -16.43 -4.80 14.97
N LYS A 135 -16.52 -3.53 14.54
CA LYS A 135 -15.95 -3.05 13.26
C LYS A 135 -14.42 -3.16 13.23
N GLY A 136 -13.74 -2.94 14.36
CA GLY A 136 -12.29 -3.10 14.48
C GLY A 136 -11.82 -4.53 14.26
N PHE A 137 -12.52 -5.49 14.89
CA PHE A 137 -12.22 -6.92 14.78
C PHE A 137 -12.44 -7.45 13.35
N TYR A 138 -13.62 -7.22 12.75
CA TYR A 138 -13.88 -7.69 11.38
C TYR A 138 -12.99 -7.02 10.33
N ARG A 139 -12.60 -5.75 10.54
CA ARG A 139 -11.60 -5.08 9.70
C ARG A 139 -10.23 -5.76 9.79
N TYR A 140 -9.82 -6.20 10.98
CA TYR A 140 -8.58 -6.95 11.17
C TYR A 140 -8.61 -8.30 10.43
N ILE A 141 -9.67 -9.08 10.64
CA ILE A 141 -9.87 -10.39 9.98
C ILE A 141 -9.97 -10.25 8.46
N GLY A 142 -10.77 -9.31 7.95
CA GLY A 142 -10.92 -9.08 6.52
C GLY A 142 -9.60 -8.75 5.82
N ARG A 143 -8.70 -8.00 6.48
CA ARG A 143 -7.35 -7.71 5.96
C ARG A 143 -6.39 -8.90 6.06
N ARG A 144 -6.53 -9.76 7.08
CA ARG A 144 -5.74 -11.01 7.18
C ARG A 144 -6.20 -12.05 6.16
N ARG A 145 -7.49 -12.04 5.80
CA ARG A 145 -8.09 -12.88 4.75
C ARG A 145 -7.81 -12.41 3.33
N GLN A 146 -7.40 -11.15 3.13
CA GLN A 146 -6.84 -10.75 1.85
C GLN A 146 -5.54 -11.51 1.65
N ALA A 147 -5.66 -12.63 0.95
CA ALA A 147 -4.54 -13.45 0.53
C ALA A 147 -3.53 -12.57 -0.20
N LYS A 148 -2.25 -12.96 -0.07
CA LYS A 148 -1.24 -12.57 -1.04
C LYS A 148 -1.85 -12.80 -2.42
N GLU A 149 -1.78 -11.80 -3.29
CA GLU A 149 -2.03 -11.98 -4.72
C GLU A 149 -1.46 -13.33 -5.17
N SER A 150 -2.27 -14.02 -5.98
CA SER A 150 -2.06 -15.36 -6.52
C SER A 150 -0.60 -15.66 -6.82
N VAL A 151 -0.23 -16.93 -6.67
CA VAL A 151 1.00 -17.59 -7.15
C VAL A 151 1.84 -16.67 -8.02
N LEU A 152 3.05 -16.34 -7.53
CA LEU A 152 4.03 -15.55 -8.28
C LEU A 152 4.09 -16.04 -9.73
N PRO A 153 4.19 -15.14 -10.72
CA PRO A 153 4.27 -15.55 -12.12
C PRO A 153 5.35 -16.62 -12.28
N VAL A 154 4.98 -17.78 -12.79
CA VAL A 154 5.91 -18.87 -13.04
C VAL A 154 6.81 -18.42 -14.19
N ILE A 155 8.12 -18.39 -13.93
CA ILE A 155 9.14 -17.98 -14.89
C ILE A 155 9.76 -19.25 -15.45
N ASN A 156 9.73 -19.40 -16.77
CA ASN A 156 10.51 -20.42 -17.48
C ASN A 156 11.93 -19.87 -17.66
N GLU A 157 12.87 -20.71 -18.09
CA GLU A 157 14.30 -20.38 -18.15
C GLU A 157 14.65 -19.02 -18.77
N LYS A 158 13.78 -18.39 -19.60
CA LYS A 158 13.91 -16.99 -20.04
C LYS A 158 12.61 -16.15 -20.16
N GLU A 159 11.41 -16.69 -20.03
CA GLU A 159 10.14 -15.96 -20.26
C GLU A 159 9.05 -16.22 -19.20
N LEU A 160 8.12 -15.28 -19.07
CA LEU A 160 6.97 -15.38 -18.17
C LEU A 160 5.93 -16.33 -18.77
N ALA A 161 5.60 -17.42 -18.08
CA ALA A 161 4.54 -18.33 -18.53
C ALA A 161 3.19 -17.58 -18.56
N SER A 162 2.61 -17.49 -19.75
CA SER A 162 1.43 -16.65 -20.01
C SER A 162 0.14 -17.46 -19.87
N SER A 163 0.17 -18.72 -20.31
CA SER A 163 -0.97 -19.65 -20.26
C SER A 163 -0.93 -20.54 -19.01
N ASP A 164 -2.10 -20.95 -18.53
CA ASP A 164 -2.21 -21.84 -17.37
C ASP A 164 -1.63 -23.24 -17.65
N MET A 165 -1.65 -23.68 -18.91
CA MET A 165 -1.03 -24.95 -19.34
C MET A 165 0.50 -24.91 -19.23
N GLU A 166 1.13 -23.83 -19.68
CA GLU A 166 2.58 -23.61 -19.58
C GLU A 166 3.04 -23.60 -18.12
N LYS A 167 2.25 -22.96 -17.23
CA LYS A 167 2.54 -22.95 -15.79
C LYS A 167 2.50 -24.36 -15.20
N ALA A 168 1.53 -25.19 -15.61
CA ALA A 168 1.39 -26.56 -15.13
C ALA A 168 2.56 -27.46 -15.58
N GLU A 169 2.99 -27.34 -16.85
CA GLU A 169 4.11 -28.10 -17.39
C GLU A 169 5.42 -27.78 -16.68
N VAL A 170 5.67 -26.52 -16.37
CA VAL A 170 6.91 -26.07 -15.73
C VAL A 170 6.98 -26.53 -14.28
N LEU A 171 5.85 -26.48 -13.57
CA LEU A 171 5.73 -27.06 -12.24
C LEU A 171 5.92 -28.58 -12.28
N ASN A 172 5.34 -29.27 -13.26
CA ASN A 172 5.51 -30.72 -13.42
C ASN A 172 6.96 -31.09 -13.76
N LYS A 173 7.65 -30.35 -14.63
CA LYS A 173 9.07 -30.55 -14.95
C LYS A 173 9.96 -30.33 -13.72
N CYS A 174 9.70 -29.27 -12.95
CA CYS A 174 10.40 -28.99 -11.71
C CYS A 174 10.16 -30.10 -10.68
N PHE A 175 8.92 -30.57 -10.55
CA PHE A 175 8.58 -31.66 -9.64
C PHE A 175 9.28 -32.97 -10.05
N ALA A 176 9.18 -33.37 -11.31
CA ALA A 176 9.85 -34.56 -11.84
C ALA A 176 11.36 -34.52 -11.60
N SER A 177 12.02 -33.40 -11.86
CA SER A 177 13.47 -33.20 -11.65
C SER A 177 13.95 -33.46 -10.22
N VAL A 178 13.08 -33.34 -9.21
CA VAL A 178 13.43 -33.60 -7.81
C VAL A 178 13.39 -35.10 -7.49
N PHE A 179 12.66 -35.89 -8.29
CA PHE A 179 12.46 -37.33 -8.09
C PHE A 179 13.18 -38.22 -9.10
N THR A 180 13.70 -37.66 -10.20
CA THR A 180 14.55 -38.39 -11.17
C THR A 180 16.06 -38.22 -10.92
N GLY A 181 16.45 -38.12 -9.64
CA GLY A 181 17.85 -38.23 -9.19
C GLY A 181 18.26 -39.67 -8.97
#